data_AF-A0A523DQK2-F1
#
_entry.id   AF-A0A523DQK2-F1
#
_cell.length_a   1.000
_cell.length_b   1.000
_cell.length_c   1.000
_cell.angle_alpha   90.00
_cell.angle_beta   90.00
_cell.angle_gamma   90.00
#
_symmetry.space_group_name_H-M   'P 1'
#
loop_
_entity.id
_entity.type
_entity.pdbx_description
1 polymer ?
#
loop_
_entity_poly.entity_id
_entity_poly.type
_entity_poly.pdbx_seq_one_letter_code
_entity_poly.pdbx_strand_id
1 'polypeptide(L)'
;MKIQIWRIGLGLSILSLGPISSPVADMEQEIRARLLGAWVITHIETYSDCRGKYTNNRINGNLVKSGGSYRFQVGELGKVEKIHLHRSRIDVLLSIPEKILAPYGDGPFTLYRELQCRVELEVELPRQMVKKKDSAEVVRMLEALFEGHSRRDQAEESSSWNQREMEPYPDEYDLTLKRHEIWQAEQLNASIQARIDQAVEETSQVVNRVNSDPDYLAGFGVGVEEARAVDLENCPALMAVRFMSPPRPSSGDDAHARAEDRGRQGARDGTNLVFGVELIRRLPACFVPIPELPPQD
;
A
#
# COMPACT_ATOMS: atom_id res chain seq x y z
N MET A 1 46.40 52.66 28.56
CA MET A 1 45.48 53.81 28.41
C MET A 1 44.07 53.30 28.72
N LYS A 2 43.46 53.77 29.81
CA LYS A 2 42.12 53.34 30.27
C LYS A 2 41.06 54.08 29.46
N ILE A 3 40.10 53.36 28.86
CA ILE A 3 38.88 53.95 28.32
C ILE A 3 37.69 53.21 28.91
N GLN A 4 36.99 53.94 29.78
CA GLN A 4 35.67 53.69 30.35
C GLN A 4 34.61 54.27 29.39
N ILE A 5 33.31 53.98 29.62
CA ILE A 5 32.07 54.57 29.05
C ILE A 5 31.41 53.66 27.97
N TRP A 6 30.13 53.27 27.97
CA TRP A 6 28.94 53.52 28.78
C TRP A 6 27.98 52.32 28.64
N ARG A 7 27.22 51.99 29.69
CA ARG A 7 26.09 51.05 29.62
C ARG A 7 24.80 51.84 29.33
N ILE A 8 24.21 51.64 28.15
CA ILE A 8 22.83 52.06 27.86
C ILE A 8 21.94 50.86 28.17
N GLY A 9 21.12 50.99 29.22
CA GLY A 9 20.08 50.03 29.56
C GLY A 9 18.87 50.25 28.65
N LEU A 10 18.59 49.29 27.78
CA LEU A 10 17.32 49.15 27.09
C LEU A 10 16.52 48.07 27.82
N GLY A 11 15.53 48.50 28.59
CA GLY A 11 14.53 47.61 29.20
C GLY A 11 13.63 47.06 28.11
N LEU A 12 13.89 45.81 27.70
CA LEU A 12 13.02 45.05 26.81
C LEU A 12 11.92 44.42 27.65
N SER A 13 10.75 45.05 27.70
CA SER A 13 9.54 44.46 28.29
C SER A 13 9.09 43.28 27.44
N ILE A 14 9.45 42.07 27.86
CA ILE A 14 8.96 40.82 27.29
C ILE A 14 7.49 40.67 27.73
N LEU A 15 6.57 41.03 26.84
CA LEU A 15 5.17 40.62 26.92
C LEU A 15 5.11 39.11 26.70
N SER A 16 5.09 38.35 27.79
CA SER A 16 4.79 36.92 27.81
C SER A 16 3.33 36.71 27.38
N LEU A 17 3.13 36.54 26.07
CA LEU A 17 1.92 35.95 25.50
C LEU A 17 1.82 34.50 26.01
N GLY A 18 1.11 34.30 27.12
CA GLY A 18 0.71 32.97 27.56
C GLY A 18 -0.15 32.29 26.47
N PRO A 19 -0.08 30.96 26.32
CA PRO A 19 -0.89 30.26 25.35
C PRO A 19 -2.37 30.48 25.68
N ILE A 20 -3.12 31.06 24.74
CA ILE A 20 -4.58 31.16 24.81
C ILE A 20 -5.09 29.73 24.60
N SER A 21 -5.25 28.97 25.70
CA SER A 21 -5.89 27.66 25.64
C SER A 21 -7.33 27.88 25.19
N SER A 22 -7.69 27.33 24.03
CA SER A 22 -9.06 27.43 23.56
C SER A 22 -9.93 26.52 24.43
N PRO A 23 -11.12 26.97 24.84
CA PRO A 23 -11.96 26.24 25.78
C PRO A 23 -12.48 24.87 25.30
N VAL A 24 -12.41 24.61 23.99
CA VAL A 24 -12.73 23.28 23.41
C VAL A 24 -11.55 22.32 23.59
N ALA A 25 -10.31 22.84 23.53
CA ALA A 25 -9.11 22.05 23.75
C ALA A 25 -9.05 21.52 25.20
N ASP A 26 -9.47 22.32 26.18
CA ASP A 26 -9.50 21.89 27.59
C ASP A 26 -10.49 20.72 27.80
N MET A 27 -11.67 20.79 27.19
CA MET A 27 -12.69 19.72 27.25
C MET A 27 -12.23 18.45 26.52
N GLU A 28 -11.67 18.60 25.32
CA GLU A 28 -11.12 17.45 24.57
C GLU A 28 -9.98 16.79 25.36
N GLN A 29 -9.12 17.57 26.00
CA GLN A 29 -8.02 17.06 26.81
C GLN A 29 -8.52 16.27 28.02
N GLU A 30 -9.59 16.70 28.68
CA GLU A 30 -10.18 15.96 29.80
C GLU A 30 -10.78 14.62 29.34
N ILE A 31 -11.50 14.61 28.21
CA ILE A 31 -12.05 13.37 27.63
C ILE A 31 -10.92 12.41 27.24
N ARG A 32 -9.87 12.93 26.59
CA ARG A 32 -8.68 12.16 26.22
C ARG A 32 -7.97 11.59 27.43
N ALA A 33 -7.82 12.34 28.52
CA ALA A 33 -7.18 11.86 29.73
C ALA A 33 -7.89 10.64 30.33
N ARG A 34 -9.19 10.48 30.09
CA ARG A 34 -9.98 9.33 30.57
C ARG A 34 -10.02 8.17 29.59
N LEU A 35 -10.14 8.44 28.30
CA LEU A 35 -10.49 7.42 27.30
C LEU A 35 -9.36 7.06 26.34
N LEU A 36 -8.38 7.95 26.13
CA LEU A 36 -7.32 7.69 25.16
C LEU A 36 -6.46 6.50 25.62
N GLY A 37 -6.30 5.51 24.76
CA GLY A 37 -5.57 4.28 25.07
C GLY A 37 -6.37 3.24 25.86
N ALA A 38 -7.59 3.56 26.29
CA ALA A 38 -8.47 2.62 26.97
C ALA A 38 -8.88 1.47 26.03
N TRP A 39 -9.06 0.30 26.64
CA TRP A 39 -9.74 -0.83 25.99
C TRP A 39 -11.22 -0.64 26.14
N VAL A 40 -11.98 -0.98 25.11
CA VAL A 40 -13.43 -0.80 25.10
C VAL A 40 -14.15 -2.04 24.60
N ILE A 41 -15.33 -2.31 25.14
CA ILE A 41 -16.27 -3.30 24.62
C ILE A 41 -17.47 -2.54 24.05
N THR A 42 -17.74 -2.68 22.75
CA THR A 42 -18.83 -1.91 22.12
C THR A 42 -20.21 -2.45 22.50
N HIS A 43 -21.15 -1.57 22.82
CA HIS A 43 -22.56 -1.91 23.06
C HIS A 43 -23.42 -1.77 21.80
N ILE A 44 -22.82 -1.34 20.71
CA ILE A 44 -23.43 -1.18 19.40
C ILE A 44 -22.69 -2.02 18.37
N GLU A 45 -23.39 -2.34 17.29
CA GLU A 45 -22.76 -2.89 16.09
C GLU A 45 -21.85 -1.84 15.48
N THR A 46 -20.70 -2.29 14.96
CA THR A 46 -19.78 -1.40 14.23
C THR A 46 -19.39 -2.03 12.92
N TYR A 47 -18.88 -1.21 12.01
CA TYR A 47 -18.57 -1.62 10.65
C TYR A 47 -17.18 -1.13 10.25
N SER A 48 -16.43 -1.96 9.53
CA SER A 48 -15.13 -1.58 8.97
C SER A 48 -14.93 -2.18 7.59
N ASP A 49 -14.16 -1.50 6.73
CA ASP A 49 -13.66 -2.10 5.50
C ASP A 49 -12.37 -2.89 5.70
N CYS A 50 -11.72 -2.74 6.85
CA CYS A 50 -10.46 -3.42 7.19
C CYS A 50 -9.33 -3.22 6.15
N ARG A 51 -9.31 -2.04 5.50
CA ARG A 51 -8.32 -1.65 4.48
C ARG A 51 -7.24 -0.72 5.04
N GLY A 52 -6.98 -0.77 6.34
CA GLY A 52 -5.99 0.06 7.04
C GLY A 52 -6.41 1.51 7.32
N LYS A 53 -7.57 1.96 6.84
CA LYS A 53 -8.18 3.25 7.16
C LYS A 53 -9.33 3.08 8.16
N TYR A 54 -9.64 4.14 8.88
CA TYR A 54 -10.83 4.18 9.73
C TYR A 54 -12.09 4.24 8.85
N THR A 55 -13.08 3.43 9.22
CA THR A 55 -14.39 3.44 8.58
C THR A 55 -15.39 4.18 9.46
N ASN A 56 -16.08 5.16 8.87
CA ASN A 56 -17.00 6.02 9.60
C ASN A 56 -18.27 5.24 9.96
N ASN A 57 -18.64 5.32 11.23
CA ASN A 57 -19.84 4.76 11.82
C ASN A 57 -20.60 5.93 12.43
N ARG A 58 -21.55 6.47 11.67
CA ARG A 58 -22.36 7.61 12.13
C ARG A 58 -23.44 7.10 13.07
N ILE A 59 -23.43 7.61 14.29
CA ILE A 59 -24.29 7.14 15.38
C ILE A 59 -25.36 8.19 15.65
N ASN A 60 -26.62 7.79 15.56
CA ASN A 60 -27.77 8.59 15.94
C ASN A 60 -28.67 7.76 16.86
N GLY A 61 -28.59 8.04 18.17
CA GLY A 61 -29.15 7.13 19.19
C GLY A 61 -28.48 5.76 19.09
N ASN A 62 -29.27 4.71 18.91
CA ASN A 62 -28.79 3.32 18.78
C ASN A 62 -28.62 2.87 17.32
N LEU A 63 -28.89 3.76 16.34
CA LEU A 63 -28.76 3.44 14.93
C LEU A 63 -27.36 3.80 14.43
N VAL A 64 -26.72 2.83 13.77
CA VAL A 64 -25.40 2.99 13.16
C VAL A 64 -25.54 2.97 11.65
N LYS A 65 -25.06 4.04 11.00
CA LYS A 65 -24.97 4.12 9.54
C LYS A 65 -23.51 4.07 9.12
N SER A 66 -23.14 3.05 8.35
CA SER A 66 -21.80 2.88 7.80
C SER A 66 -21.83 2.28 6.40
N GLY A 67 -20.74 2.48 5.65
CA GLY A 67 -20.47 1.81 4.37
C GLY A 67 -19.47 0.66 4.48
N GLY A 68 -19.09 0.27 5.71
CA GLY A 68 -18.10 -0.78 5.93
C GLY A 68 -18.56 -2.15 5.47
N SER A 69 -17.64 -2.89 4.85
CA SER A 69 -17.89 -4.22 4.28
C SER A 69 -18.04 -5.32 5.34
N TYR A 70 -17.39 -5.17 6.50
CA TYR A 70 -17.44 -6.11 7.62
C TYR A 70 -18.26 -5.53 8.76
N ARG A 71 -19.15 -6.36 9.32
CA ARG A 71 -19.98 -6.04 10.48
C ARG A 71 -19.42 -6.73 11.72
N PHE A 72 -19.15 -5.96 12.75
CA PHE A 72 -18.82 -6.43 14.09
C PHE A 72 -20.08 -6.39 14.94
N GLN A 73 -20.35 -7.50 15.64
CA GLN A 73 -21.49 -7.60 16.53
C GLN A 73 -21.27 -6.73 17.78
N VAL A 74 -22.34 -6.53 18.55
CA VAL A 74 -22.23 -6.00 19.91
C VAL A 74 -21.25 -6.88 20.72
N GLY A 75 -20.55 -6.26 21.66
CA GLY A 75 -19.55 -6.89 22.50
C GLY A 75 -18.16 -6.92 21.88
N GLU A 76 -17.90 -6.16 20.82
CA GLU A 76 -16.61 -6.18 20.13
C GLU A 76 -15.54 -5.48 20.97
N LEU A 77 -14.40 -6.15 21.16
CA LEU A 77 -13.22 -5.57 21.79
C LEU A 77 -12.56 -4.57 20.84
N GLY A 78 -12.28 -3.37 21.35
CA GLY A 78 -11.55 -2.34 20.64
C GLY A 78 -10.58 -1.61 21.56
N LYS A 79 -9.69 -0.82 20.96
CA LYS A 79 -8.80 0.09 21.69
C LYS A 79 -8.95 1.50 21.16
N VAL A 80 -9.12 2.46 22.06
CA VAL A 80 -9.24 3.88 21.69
C VAL A 80 -7.89 4.44 21.31
N GLU A 81 -7.69 4.72 20.03
CA GLU A 81 -6.44 5.25 19.49
C GLU A 81 -6.44 6.77 19.42
N LYS A 82 -7.58 7.38 19.08
CA LYS A 82 -7.73 8.83 18.96
C LYS A 82 -9.14 9.27 19.32
N ILE A 83 -9.23 10.52 19.74
CA ILE A 83 -10.48 11.22 20.03
C ILE A 83 -10.37 12.60 19.41
N HIS A 84 -11.40 13.01 18.67
CA HIS A 84 -11.52 14.34 18.07
C HIS A 84 -12.86 14.96 18.46
N LEU A 85 -12.80 16.09 19.18
CA LEU A 85 -14.01 16.81 19.57
C LEU A 85 -14.33 17.89 18.54
N HIS A 86 -15.54 17.84 17.99
CA HIS A 86 -16.07 18.85 17.09
C HIS A 86 -17.21 19.64 17.76
N ARG A 87 -17.67 20.70 17.08
CA ARG A 87 -18.73 21.59 17.61
C ARG A 87 -20.10 20.91 17.80
N SER A 88 -20.34 19.78 17.14
CA SER A 88 -21.63 19.07 17.15
C SER A 88 -21.49 17.55 17.12
N ARG A 89 -20.28 17.03 17.26
CA ARG A 89 -20.01 15.60 17.31
C ARG A 89 -18.69 15.32 18.02
N ILE A 90 -18.49 14.08 18.43
CA ILE A 90 -17.20 13.56 18.87
C ILE A 90 -16.89 12.31 18.05
N ASP A 91 -15.67 12.26 17.53
CA ASP A 91 -15.20 11.16 16.71
C ASP A 91 -14.25 10.33 17.58
N VAL A 92 -14.60 9.07 17.85
CA VAL A 92 -13.80 8.12 18.64
C VAL A 92 -13.24 7.06 17.71
N LEU A 93 -11.93 7.04 17.56
CA LEU A 93 -11.22 6.17 16.64
C LEU A 93 -10.73 4.93 17.38
N LEU A 94 -11.29 3.78 17.01
CA LEU A 94 -11.03 2.47 17.59
C LEU A 94 -10.18 1.62 16.65
N SER A 95 -9.16 0.95 17.19
CA SER A 95 -8.51 -0.20 16.56
C SER A 95 -9.14 -1.48 17.09
N ILE A 96 -9.54 -2.39 16.19
CA ILE A 96 -10.02 -3.71 16.56
C ILE A 96 -8.78 -4.63 16.61
N PRO A 97 -8.45 -5.22 17.77
CA PRO A 97 -7.23 -6.02 17.93
C PRO A 97 -7.34 -7.35 17.17
N GLU A 98 -8.51 -7.96 17.19
CA GLU A 98 -8.74 -9.26 16.60
C GLU A 98 -8.93 -9.11 15.09
N LYS A 99 -8.09 -9.80 14.31
CA LYS A 99 -8.05 -9.64 12.86
C LYS A 99 -9.21 -10.38 12.19
N ILE A 100 -9.44 -10.06 10.92
CA ILE A 100 -10.32 -10.83 10.04
C ILE A 100 -9.46 -11.61 9.06
N LEU A 101 -9.72 -12.90 8.93
CA LEU A 101 -9.09 -13.73 7.92
C LEU A 101 -9.86 -13.59 6.59
N ALA A 102 -9.26 -12.91 5.61
CA ALA A 102 -9.91 -12.62 4.34
C ALA A 102 -9.33 -13.45 3.19
N PRO A 103 -10.16 -14.23 2.45
CA PRO A 103 -9.68 -14.99 1.31
C PRO A 103 -9.36 -14.07 0.12
N TYR A 104 -8.37 -14.47 -0.67
CA TYR A 104 -8.07 -13.91 -2.00
C TYR A 104 -7.55 -15.00 -2.92
N GLY A 105 -7.79 -14.85 -4.23
CA GLY A 105 -7.31 -15.78 -5.25
C GLY A 105 -5.94 -15.37 -5.80
N ASP A 106 -5.06 -16.35 -5.96
CA ASP A 106 -3.85 -16.23 -6.79
C ASP A 106 -3.64 -17.53 -7.57
N GLY A 107 -3.77 -17.46 -8.90
CA GLY A 107 -3.83 -18.64 -9.75
C GLY A 107 -4.97 -19.60 -9.30
N PRO A 108 -4.68 -20.91 -9.16
CA PRO A 108 -5.67 -21.90 -8.71
C PRO A 108 -5.84 -21.95 -7.17
N PHE A 109 -5.13 -21.12 -6.41
CA PHE A 109 -5.10 -21.17 -4.96
C PHE A 109 -6.05 -20.15 -4.33
N THR A 110 -6.72 -20.55 -3.26
CA THR A 110 -7.34 -19.61 -2.31
C THR A 110 -6.39 -19.41 -1.15
N LEU A 111 -5.87 -18.20 -1.04
CA LEU A 111 -4.97 -17.76 0.01
C LEU A 111 -5.71 -16.85 0.96
N TYR A 112 -5.15 -16.67 2.15
CA TYR A 112 -5.75 -15.88 3.20
C TYR A 112 -4.76 -14.85 3.71
N ARG A 113 -5.27 -13.63 3.91
CA ARG A 113 -4.53 -12.55 4.55
C ARG A 113 -5.28 -12.08 5.78
N GLU A 114 -4.54 -11.72 6.80
CA GLU A 114 -5.11 -11.15 8.00
C GLU A 114 -5.34 -9.64 7.79
N LEU A 115 -6.55 -9.18 8.03
CA LEU A 115 -6.92 -7.77 7.91
C LEU A 115 -7.04 -7.13 9.28
N GLN A 116 -6.37 -5.98 9.45
CA GLN A 116 -6.55 -5.13 10.62
C GLN A 116 -7.70 -4.15 10.39
N CYS A 117 -8.64 -4.13 11.33
CA CYS A 117 -9.86 -3.33 11.22
C CYS A 117 -9.78 -2.08 12.10
N ARG A 118 -10.32 -0.98 11.58
CA ARG A 118 -10.33 0.33 12.25
C ARG A 118 -11.69 0.98 12.06
N VAL A 119 -12.23 1.51 13.14
CA VAL A 119 -13.60 2.00 13.25
C VAL A 119 -13.55 3.43 13.79
N GLU A 120 -14.27 4.35 13.16
CA GLU A 120 -14.47 5.71 13.68
C GLU A 120 -15.92 5.88 14.06
N LEU A 121 -16.19 6.00 15.36
CA LEU A 121 -17.52 6.27 15.89
C LEU A 121 -17.76 7.78 15.82
N GLU A 122 -18.60 8.22 14.89
CA GLU A 122 -19.01 9.63 14.77
C GLU A 122 -20.31 9.84 15.58
N VAL A 123 -20.17 10.27 16.83
CA VAL A 123 -21.29 10.42 17.76
C VAL A 123 -21.81 11.85 17.73
N GLU A 124 -23.07 12.04 17.33
CA GLU A 124 -23.69 13.36 17.35
C GLU A 124 -23.87 13.88 18.78
N LEU A 125 -23.40 15.11 19.05
CA LEU A 125 -23.49 15.75 20.36
C LEU A 125 -24.50 16.90 20.35
N PRO A 126 -25.36 17.02 21.38
CA PRO A 126 -26.18 18.21 21.58
C PRO A 126 -25.28 19.46 21.71
N ARG A 127 -25.55 20.49 20.91
CA ARG A 127 -24.74 21.74 20.90
C ARG A 127 -24.62 22.40 22.28
N GLN A 128 -25.63 22.24 23.14
CA GLN A 128 -25.62 22.79 24.50
C GLN A 128 -24.57 22.12 25.39
N MET A 129 -24.31 20.82 25.21
CA MET A 129 -23.32 20.06 25.98
C MET A 129 -21.91 20.57 25.68
N VAL A 130 -21.59 20.75 24.40
CA VAL A 130 -20.31 21.32 23.95
C VAL A 130 -20.19 22.78 24.42
N LYS A 131 -21.27 23.57 24.33
CA LYS A 131 -21.26 24.98 24.77
C LYS A 131 -21.03 25.14 26.28
N LYS A 132 -21.62 24.24 27.09
CA LYS A 132 -21.45 24.20 28.56
C LYS A 132 -20.12 23.57 28.98
N LYS A 133 -19.40 22.94 28.05
CA LYS A 133 -18.15 22.19 28.30
C LYS A 133 -18.33 21.05 29.29
N ASP A 134 -19.45 20.36 29.22
CA ASP A 134 -19.76 19.27 30.14
C ASP A 134 -19.09 17.97 29.68
N SER A 135 -17.79 17.84 29.98
CA SER A 135 -16.98 16.67 29.64
C SER A 135 -17.53 15.39 30.29
N ALA A 136 -18.04 15.51 31.52
CA ALA A 136 -18.63 14.40 32.26
C ALA A 136 -19.92 13.88 31.59
N GLU A 137 -20.75 14.77 31.07
CA GLU A 137 -21.94 14.39 30.31
C GLU A 137 -21.59 13.73 28.96
N VAL A 138 -20.56 14.23 28.26
CA VAL A 138 -20.07 13.57 27.02
C VAL A 138 -19.54 12.17 27.30
N VAL A 139 -18.71 12.00 28.33
CA VAL A 139 -18.17 10.68 28.69
C VAL A 139 -19.29 9.71 29.02
N ARG A 140 -20.30 10.14 29.79
CA ARG A 140 -21.48 9.31 30.11
C ARG A 140 -22.28 8.89 28.88
N MET A 141 -22.36 9.77 27.88
CA MET A 141 -23.00 9.43 26.60
C MET A 141 -22.19 8.39 25.82
N LEU A 142 -20.85 8.50 25.83
CA LEU A 142 -19.97 7.50 25.22
C LEU A 142 -20.02 6.16 25.95
N GLU A 143 -20.15 6.16 27.28
CA GLU A 143 -20.31 4.94 28.09
C GLU A 143 -21.58 4.16 27.76
N ALA A 144 -22.61 4.82 27.19
CA ALA A 144 -23.78 4.12 26.67
C ALA A 144 -23.48 3.35 25.37
N LEU A 145 -22.44 3.74 24.63
CA LEU A 145 -22.03 3.13 23.36
C LEU A 145 -20.94 2.07 23.54
N PHE A 146 -20.14 2.18 24.60
CA PHE A 146 -19.12 1.20 24.93
C PHE A 146 -18.74 1.23 26.42
N GLU A 147 -18.36 0.08 26.98
CA GLU A 147 -17.75 -0.03 28.29
C GLU A 147 -16.23 0.19 28.18
N GLY A 148 -15.63 0.98 29.07
CA GLY A 148 -14.20 1.30 29.06
C GLY A 148 -13.41 0.60 30.17
N HIS A 149 -12.22 0.09 29.82
CA HIS A 149 -11.31 -0.64 30.70
C HIS A 149 -9.89 -0.10 30.58
N SER A 150 -9.16 -0.13 31.69
CA SER A 150 -7.77 0.35 31.75
C SER A 150 -6.76 -0.61 31.11
N ARG A 151 -7.09 -1.90 31.05
CA ARG A 151 -6.23 -2.98 30.55
C ARG A 151 -7.03 -3.96 29.70
N ARG A 152 -6.34 -4.69 28.83
CA ARG A 152 -6.94 -5.65 27.89
C ARG A 152 -7.58 -6.82 28.62
N ASP A 153 -6.85 -7.41 29.56
CA ASP A 153 -7.29 -8.54 30.38
C ASP A 153 -8.61 -8.23 31.11
N GLN A 154 -8.74 -7.01 31.66
CA GLN A 154 -9.98 -6.55 32.28
C GLN A 154 -11.16 -6.45 31.31
N ALA A 155 -10.91 -6.04 30.06
CA ALA A 155 -11.95 -5.98 29.04
C ALA A 155 -12.39 -7.38 28.60
N GLU A 156 -11.44 -8.31 28.47
CA GLU A 156 -11.70 -9.72 28.15
C GLU A 156 -12.40 -10.46 29.30
N GLU A 157 -12.27 -10.01 30.54
CA GLU A 157 -13.05 -10.51 31.68
C GLU A 157 -14.49 -9.94 31.74
N SER A 158 -14.83 -8.93 30.93
CA SER A 158 -16.17 -8.34 30.92
C SER A 158 -17.21 -9.33 30.39
N SER A 159 -18.34 -9.42 31.07
CA SER A 159 -19.51 -10.18 30.59
C SER A 159 -20.09 -9.64 29.30
N SER A 160 -19.75 -8.41 28.93
CA SER A 160 -20.19 -7.75 27.69
C SER A 160 -19.37 -8.19 26.47
N TRP A 161 -18.18 -8.79 26.67
CA TRP A 161 -17.32 -9.21 25.57
C TRP A 161 -17.92 -10.39 24.82
N ASN A 162 -17.99 -10.28 23.50
CA ASN A 162 -18.53 -11.32 22.62
C ASN A 162 -17.57 -12.49 22.37
N GLN A 163 -16.36 -12.44 22.93
CA GLN A 163 -15.34 -13.49 22.79
C GLN A 163 -15.01 -13.82 21.33
N ARG A 164 -15.11 -12.82 20.44
CA ARG A 164 -14.74 -13.03 19.04
C ARG A 164 -13.24 -13.30 18.95
N GLU A 165 -12.93 -14.43 18.34
CA GLU A 165 -11.58 -14.81 17.91
C GLU A 165 -11.51 -14.81 16.37
N MET A 166 -10.31 -14.68 15.82
CA MET A 166 -10.08 -14.83 14.39
C MET A 166 -10.41 -16.27 13.97
N GLU A 167 -11.12 -16.40 12.85
CA GLU A 167 -11.39 -17.71 12.25
C GLU A 167 -10.06 -18.46 11.98
N PRO A 168 -9.99 -19.77 12.29
CA PRO A 168 -8.79 -20.54 11.98
C PRO A 168 -8.57 -20.60 10.47
N TYR A 169 -7.32 -20.74 10.07
CA TYR A 169 -6.98 -21.10 8.69
C TYR A 169 -7.64 -22.44 8.32
N PRO A 170 -7.96 -22.67 7.03
CA PRO A 170 -8.44 -23.98 6.59
C PRO A 170 -7.45 -25.10 6.92
N ASP A 171 -7.95 -26.32 6.98
CA ASP A 171 -7.11 -27.50 7.11
C ASP A 171 -6.05 -27.55 6.00
N GLU A 172 -4.85 -28.04 6.34
CA GLU A 172 -3.72 -28.17 5.40
C GLU A 172 -3.28 -26.85 4.73
N TYR A 173 -3.57 -25.68 5.33
CA TYR A 173 -3.20 -24.40 4.73
C TYR A 173 -1.68 -24.25 4.52
N ASP A 174 -0.84 -24.80 5.39
CA ASP A 174 0.62 -24.81 5.21
C ASP A 174 1.04 -25.58 3.94
N LEU A 175 0.36 -26.68 3.61
CA LEU A 175 0.58 -27.42 2.37
C LEU A 175 0.12 -26.61 1.16
N THR A 176 -0.97 -25.85 1.29
CA THR A 176 -1.45 -24.91 0.27
C THR A 176 -0.41 -23.84 -0.02
N LEU A 177 0.20 -23.24 1.02
CA LEU A 177 1.27 -22.26 0.87
C LEU A 177 2.49 -22.85 0.15
N LYS A 178 2.90 -24.07 0.49
CA LYS A 178 4.03 -24.74 -0.19
C LYS A 178 3.76 -25.03 -1.66
N ARG A 179 2.56 -25.50 -1.99
CA ARG A 179 2.15 -25.71 -3.38
C ARG A 179 2.08 -24.39 -4.15
N HIS A 180 1.66 -23.30 -3.50
CA HIS A 180 1.63 -21.97 -4.09
C HIS A 180 3.04 -21.44 -4.39
N GLU A 181 3.99 -21.60 -3.47
CA GLU A 181 5.40 -21.22 -3.69
C GLU A 181 6.00 -21.95 -4.91
N ILE A 182 5.74 -23.25 -5.04
CA ILE A 182 6.16 -24.06 -6.21
C ILE A 182 5.55 -23.51 -7.49
N TRP A 183 4.23 -23.31 -7.49
CA TRP A 183 3.54 -22.78 -8.64
C TRP A 183 4.06 -21.41 -9.05
N GLN A 184 4.34 -20.50 -8.11
CA GLN A 184 4.92 -19.20 -8.41
C GLN A 184 6.32 -19.32 -9.07
N ALA A 185 7.16 -20.22 -8.56
CA ALA A 185 8.47 -20.50 -9.16
C ALA A 185 8.33 -21.04 -10.59
N GLU A 186 7.39 -21.97 -10.82
CA GLU A 186 7.09 -22.51 -12.15
C GLU A 186 6.59 -21.42 -13.11
N GLN A 187 5.65 -20.56 -12.68
CA GLN A 187 5.14 -19.46 -13.51
C GLN A 187 6.24 -18.47 -13.88
N LEU A 188 7.09 -18.10 -12.92
CA LEU A 188 8.21 -17.20 -13.16
C LEU A 188 9.20 -17.82 -14.16
N ASN A 189 9.60 -19.07 -13.94
CA ASN A 189 10.51 -19.79 -14.82
C ASN A 189 9.93 -19.95 -16.23
N ALA A 190 8.64 -20.30 -16.35
CA ALA A 190 7.96 -20.36 -17.64
C ALA A 190 7.97 -19.00 -18.36
N SER A 191 7.76 -17.90 -17.64
CA SER A 191 7.83 -16.56 -18.23
C SER A 191 9.23 -16.17 -18.71
N ILE A 192 10.28 -16.58 -17.98
CA ILE A 192 11.69 -16.39 -18.36
C ILE A 192 12.00 -17.20 -19.62
N GLN A 193 11.59 -18.47 -19.67
CA GLN A 193 11.79 -19.31 -20.84
C GLN A 193 11.07 -18.75 -22.06
N ALA A 194 9.79 -18.38 -21.94
CA ALA A 194 9.03 -17.77 -23.03
C ALA A 194 9.70 -16.48 -23.54
N ARG A 195 10.33 -15.72 -22.63
CA ARG A 195 11.08 -14.52 -22.98
C ARG A 195 12.38 -14.82 -23.73
N ILE A 196 13.09 -15.86 -23.35
CA ILE A 196 14.26 -16.36 -24.08
C ILE A 196 13.84 -16.81 -25.49
N ASP A 197 12.76 -17.59 -25.59
CA ASP A 197 12.25 -18.10 -26.87
C ASP A 197 11.86 -16.95 -27.82
N GLN A 198 11.17 -15.93 -27.28
CA GLN A 198 10.87 -14.71 -28.03
C GLN A 198 12.15 -14.01 -28.51
N ALA A 199 13.16 -13.90 -27.64
CA ALA A 199 14.43 -13.26 -28.00
C ALA A 199 15.17 -14.05 -29.09
N VAL A 200 15.14 -15.38 -29.06
CA VAL A 200 15.71 -16.23 -30.13
C VAL A 200 15.02 -15.97 -31.46
N GLU A 201 13.69 -15.96 -31.49
CA GLU A 201 12.92 -15.74 -32.71
C GLU A 201 13.18 -14.34 -33.30
N GLU A 202 13.03 -13.28 -32.50
CA GLU A 202 13.24 -11.90 -32.92
C GLU A 202 14.68 -11.66 -33.42
N THR A 203 15.67 -12.22 -32.72
CA THR A 203 17.08 -12.15 -33.12
C THR A 203 17.31 -12.85 -34.46
N SER A 204 16.74 -14.04 -34.64
CA SER A 204 16.86 -14.81 -35.88
C SER A 204 16.24 -14.05 -37.06
N GLN A 205 15.09 -13.40 -36.84
CA GLN A 205 14.46 -12.57 -37.86
C GLN A 205 15.31 -11.35 -38.22
N VAL A 206 15.97 -10.69 -37.25
CA VAL A 206 16.91 -9.60 -37.53
C VAL A 206 18.06 -10.10 -38.40
N VAL A 207 18.70 -11.21 -38.02
CA VAL A 207 19.83 -11.78 -38.77
C VAL A 207 19.43 -12.08 -40.23
N ASN A 208 18.22 -12.58 -40.45
CA ASN A 208 17.69 -12.86 -41.80
C ASN A 208 17.40 -11.59 -42.64
N ARG A 209 17.26 -10.41 -42.01
CA ARG A 209 16.99 -9.13 -42.68
C ARG A 209 18.25 -8.30 -42.92
N VAL A 210 19.37 -8.64 -42.27
CA VAL A 210 20.65 -7.95 -42.48
C VAL A 210 21.00 -8.01 -43.96
N ASN A 211 21.27 -6.83 -44.53
CA ASN A 211 21.59 -6.69 -45.94
C ASN A 211 22.78 -5.75 -46.12
N SER A 212 23.33 -5.73 -47.32
CA SER A 212 24.57 -5.02 -47.66
C SER A 212 24.36 -3.56 -48.07
N ASP A 213 23.19 -2.97 -47.86
CA ASP A 213 22.93 -1.57 -48.19
C ASP A 213 23.74 -0.66 -47.26
N PRO A 214 24.54 0.30 -47.79
CA PRO A 214 25.40 1.14 -46.97
C PRO A 214 24.67 1.99 -45.93
N ASP A 215 23.49 2.53 -46.28
CA ASP A 215 22.71 3.37 -45.38
C ASP A 215 22.11 2.53 -44.25
N TYR A 216 21.65 1.31 -44.58
CA TYR A 216 21.21 0.32 -43.60
C TYR A 216 22.34 -0.04 -42.63
N LEU A 217 23.52 -0.41 -43.13
CA LEU A 217 24.66 -0.82 -42.28
C LEU A 217 25.16 0.31 -41.38
N ALA A 218 25.16 1.55 -41.88
CA ALA A 218 25.49 2.73 -41.08
C ALA A 218 24.50 2.89 -39.92
N GLY A 219 23.19 2.81 -40.21
CA GLY A 219 22.16 2.82 -39.18
C GLY A 219 22.32 1.68 -38.19
N PHE A 220 22.57 0.47 -38.67
CA PHE A 220 22.75 -0.72 -37.85
C PHE A 220 23.85 -0.57 -36.80
N GLY A 221 25.00 -0.01 -37.18
CA GLY A 221 26.07 0.29 -36.23
C GLY A 221 25.65 1.28 -35.14
N VAL A 222 24.87 2.31 -35.48
CA VAL A 222 24.33 3.26 -34.50
C VAL A 222 23.44 2.55 -33.48
N GLY A 223 22.52 1.71 -33.96
CA GLY A 223 21.62 0.95 -33.10
C GLY A 223 22.33 0.01 -32.13
N VAL A 224 23.42 -0.62 -32.58
CA VAL A 224 24.27 -1.47 -31.75
C VAL A 224 24.90 -0.67 -30.61
N GLU A 225 25.46 0.50 -30.90
CA GLU A 225 26.10 1.33 -29.88
C GLU A 225 25.10 1.93 -28.90
N GLU A 226 23.91 2.36 -29.37
CA GLU A 226 22.83 2.83 -28.50
C GLU A 226 22.36 1.72 -27.54
N ALA A 227 22.18 0.50 -28.04
CA ALA A 227 21.74 -0.62 -27.20
C ALA A 227 22.78 -1.03 -26.15
N ARG A 228 24.07 -0.92 -26.46
CA ARG A 228 25.15 -1.17 -25.50
C ARG A 228 25.17 -0.19 -24.33
N ALA A 229 24.67 1.02 -24.54
CA ALA A 229 24.57 2.03 -23.49
C ALA A 229 23.39 1.80 -22.54
N VAL A 230 22.48 0.88 -22.87
CA VAL A 230 21.34 0.55 -22.00
C VAL A 230 21.78 -0.36 -20.87
N ASP A 231 21.51 0.09 -19.64
CA ASP A 231 21.74 -0.70 -18.45
C ASP A 231 20.71 -1.84 -18.33
N LEU A 232 21.22 -3.07 -18.33
CA LEU A 232 20.46 -4.31 -18.18
C LEU A 232 20.99 -5.12 -16.98
N GLU A 233 21.37 -4.48 -15.88
CA GLU A 233 22.07 -5.12 -14.76
C GLU A 233 21.32 -6.27 -14.08
N ASN A 234 19.98 -6.26 -14.05
CA ASN A 234 19.18 -7.21 -13.28
C ASN A 234 18.06 -7.89 -14.09
N CYS A 235 17.52 -8.98 -13.54
CA CYS A 235 16.47 -9.78 -14.18
C CYS A 235 15.20 -8.97 -14.49
N PRO A 236 14.68 -8.11 -13.59
CA PRO A 236 13.56 -7.22 -13.93
C PRO A 236 13.84 -6.32 -15.14
N ALA A 237 15.04 -5.74 -15.25
CA ALA A 237 15.43 -4.92 -16.39
C ALA A 237 15.46 -5.73 -17.69
N LEU A 238 16.06 -6.93 -17.67
CA LEU A 238 16.06 -7.86 -18.81
C LEU A 238 14.63 -8.25 -19.24
N MET A 239 13.76 -8.57 -18.28
CA MET A 239 12.36 -8.91 -18.57
C MET A 239 11.55 -7.74 -19.12
N ALA A 240 11.94 -6.49 -18.81
CA ALA A 240 11.23 -5.29 -19.25
C ALA A 240 11.63 -4.78 -20.64
N VAL A 241 12.75 -5.23 -21.21
CA VAL A 241 13.19 -4.85 -22.56
C VAL A 241 12.08 -5.09 -23.59
N ARG A 242 11.99 -4.28 -24.64
CA ARG A 242 11.02 -4.48 -25.72
C ARG A 242 11.71 -4.41 -27.07
N PHE A 243 11.39 -5.36 -27.96
CA PHE A 243 11.80 -5.29 -29.35
C PHE A 243 11.04 -4.19 -30.07
N MET A 244 11.75 -3.37 -30.84
CA MET A 244 11.16 -2.28 -31.61
C MET A 244 10.53 -2.84 -32.89
N SER A 245 9.28 -2.46 -33.16
CA SER A 245 8.62 -2.82 -34.43
C SER A 245 9.27 -2.13 -35.64
N PRO A 246 9.11 -2.68 -36.86
CA PRO A 246 9.59 -2.03 -38.07
C PRO A 246 8.98 -0.63 -38.26
N PRO A 247 9.75 0.36 -38.78
CA PRO A 247 9.18 1.65 -39.13
C PRO A 247 8.22 1.49 -40.31
N ARG A 248 7.18 2.32 -40.35
CA ARG A 248 6.38 2.44 -41.57
C ARG A 248 7.24 3.11 -42.63
N PRO A 249 7.35 2.54 -43.84
CA PRO A 249 8.10 3.18 -44.91
C PRO A 249 7.45 4.53 -45.25
N SER A 250 8.28 5.50 -45.61
CA SER A 250 7.81 6.78 -46.12
C SER A 250 7.10 6.57 -47.46
N SER A 251 6.00 7.30 -47.70
CA SER A 251 5.13 7.11 -48.86
C SER A 251 5.62 7.87 -50.12
N GLY A 252 6.91 8.11 -50.25
CA GLY A 252 7.48 8.95 -51.32
C GLY A 252 8.59 8.27 -52.11
N ASP A 253 8.72 8.65 -53.39
CA ASP A 253 9.76 8.12 -54.30
C ASP A 253 11.12 8.86 -54.18
N ASP A 254 11.28 9.70 -53.16
CA ASP A 254 12.52 10.46 -52.91
C ASP A 254 13.65 9.51 -52.47
N ALA A 255 14.78 9.57 -53.18
CA ALA A 255 15.98 8.79 -52.87
C ALA A 255 16.52 9.07 -51.46
N HIS A 256 16.43 10.32 -50.98
CA HIS A 256 16.82 10.70 -49.63
C HIS A 256 15.92 10.06 -48.57
N ALA A 257 14.60 10.06 -48.80
CA ALA A 257 13.64 9.44 -47.89
C ALA A 257 13.87 7.92 -47.79
N ARG A 258 14.19 7.26 -48.90
CA ARG A 258 14.54 5.82 -48.91
C ARG A 258 15.86 5.52 -48.20
N ALA A 259 16.86 6.41 -48.29
CA ALA A 259 18.12 6.27 -47.55
C ALA A 259 17.88 6.41 -46.03
N GLU A 260 17.09 7.40 -45.63
CA GLU A 260 16.71 7.60 -44.23
C GLU A 260 15.90 6.41 -43.67
N ASP A 261 14.94 5.89 -44.43
CA ASP A 261 14.16 4.71 -44.04
C ASP A 261 15.06 3.49 -43.81
N ARG A 262 16.04 3.26 -44.69
CA ARG A 262 17.01 2.19 -44.55
C ARG A 262 17.91 2.36 -43.33
N GLY A 263 18.40 3.57 -43.08
CA GLY A 263 19.17 3.88 -41.86
C GLY A 263 18.36 3.67 -40.58
N ARG A 264 17.09 4.13 -40.55
CA ARG A 264 16.20 3.91 -39.40
C ARG A 264 15.87 2.44 -39.18
N GLN A 265 15.69 1.68 -40.26
CA GLN A 265 15.49 0.23 -40.18
C GLN A 265 16.76 -0.45 -39.64
N GLY A 266 17.93 -0.09 -40.18
CA GLY A 266 19.23 -0.55 -39.71
C GLY A 266 19.41 -0.34 -38.22
N ALA A 267 19.22 0.89 -37.73
CA ALA A 267 19.37 1.21 -36.30
C ALA A 267 18.47 0.35 -35.41
N ARG A 268 17.20 0.15 -35.77
CA ARG A 268 16.31 -0.73 -34.99
C ARG A 268 16.76 -2.18 -35.00
N ASP A 269 17.15 -2.69 -36.16
CA ASP A 269 17.68 -4.06 -36.28
C ASP A 269 18.95 -4.22 -35.44
N GLY A 270 19.87 -3.24 -35.45
CA GLY A 270 21.05 -3.21 -34.60
C GLY A 270 20.73 -3.22 -33.10
N THR A 271 19.78 -2.39 -32.66
CA THR A 271 19.30 -2.36 -31.28
C THR A 271 18.68 -3.70 -30.86
N ASN A 272 17.76 -4.21 -31.68
CA ASN A 272 17.07 -5.47 -31.44
C ASN A 272 18.03 -6.65 -31.39
N LEU A 273 19.07 -6.68 -32.23
CA LEU A 273 20.09 -7.73 -32.20
C LEU A 273 20.82 -7.74 -30.85
N VAL A 274 21.33 -6.59 -30.40
CA VAL A 274 22.08 -6.50 -29.13
C VAL A 274 21.19 -6.93 -27.96
N PHE A 275 19.97 -6.41 -27.89
CA PHE A 275 19.02 -6.81 -26.85
C PHE A 275 18.72 -8.30 -26.90
N GLY A 276 18.41 -8.85 -28.07
CA GLY A 276 18.12 -10.26 -28.24
C GLY A 276 19.27 -11.15 -27.74
N VAL A 277 20.51 -10.83 -28.12
CA VAL A 277 21.71 -11.56 -27.66
C VAL A 277 21.89 -11.46 -26.15
N GLU A 278 21.75 -10.27 -25.56
CA GLU A 278 21.89 -10.10 -24.09
C GLU A 278 20.80 -10.85 -23.33
N LEU A 279 19.56 -10.84 -23.82
CA LEU A 279 18.45 -11.59 -23.22
C LEU A 279 18.72 -13.10 -23.26
N ILE A 280 19.08 -13.65 -24.43
CA ILE A 280 19.39 -15.09 -24.59
C ILE A 280 20.54 -15.51 -23.66
N ARG A 281 21.56 -14.66 -23.51
CA ARG A 281 22.75 -14.97 -22.71
C ARG A 281 22.49 -14.89 -21.20
N ARG A 282 21.69 -13.93 -20.75
CA ARG A 282 21.62 -13.55 -19.33
C ARG A 282 20.34 -13.99 -18.61
N LEU A 283 19.22 -14.10 -19.32
CA LEU A 283 17.97 -14.58 -18.72
C LEU A 283 18.06 -16.00 -18.14
N PRO A 284 18.88 -16.94 -18.66
CA PRO A 284 19.05 -18.23 -17.99
C PRO A 284 19.56 -18.13 -16.54
N ALA A 285 20.28 -17.07 -16.17
CA ALA A 285 20.71 -16.85 -14.79
C ALA A 285 19.58 -16.34 -13.88
N CYS A 286 18.41 -16.01 -14.44
CA CYS A 286 17.24 -15.50 -13.72
C CYS A 286 16.28 -16.60 -13.28
N PHE A 287 16.46 -17.86 -13.73
CA PHE A 287 15.65 -18.97 -13.26
C PHE A 287 15.78 -19.11 -11.74
N VAL A 288 14.64 -19.32 -11.08
CA VAL A 288 14.56 -19.53 -9.63
C VAL A 288 14.45 -21.03 -9.33
N PRO A 289 15.04 -21.51 -8.22
CA PRO A 289 14.86 -22.91 -7.82
C PRO A 289 13.38 -23.18 -7.49
N ILE A 290 12.88 -24.34 -7.93
CA ILE A 290 11.55 -24.82 -7.57
C ILE A 290 11.68 -25.56 -6.22
N PRO A 291 10.97 -25.13 -5.17
CA PRO A 291 11.00 -25.84 -3.88
C PRO A 291 10.49 -27.28 -4.00
N GLU A 292 10.96 -28.18 -3.13
CA GLU A 292 10.41 -29.53 -3.04
C GLU A 292 9.20 -29.56 -2.09
N LEU A 293 8.19 -30.37 -2.43
CA LEU A 293 7.12 -30.67 -1.49
C LEU A 293 7.65 -31.59 -0.38
N PRO A 294 7.24 -31.39 0.89
CA PRO A 294 7.51 -32.36 1.93
C PRO A 294 6.88 -33.71 1.55
N PRO A 295 7.53 -34.84 1.88
CA PRO A 295 6.95 -36.16 1.68
C PRO A 295 5.60 -36.24 2.40
N GLN A 296 4.61 -36.83 1.73
CA GLN A 296 3.31 -37.11 2.33
C GLN A 296 3.43 -38.45 3.06
N ASP A 297 3.31 -38.42 4.39
CA ASP A 297 3.23 -39.62 5.24
C ASP A 297 1.82 -40.24 5.21
#